data_AF-C9YD63-F1
#
_entry.id   AF-C9YD63-F1
#
_cell.length_a   1.000
_cell.length_b   1.000
_cell.length_c   1.000
_cell.angle_alpha   90.00
_cell.angle_beta   90.00
_cell.angle_gamma   90.00
#
_symmetry.space_group_name_H-M   'P 1'
#
loop_
_entity.id
_entity.type
_entity.pdbx_description
1 polymer ?
#
loop_
_entity_poly.entity_id
_entity_poly.type
_entity_poly.pdbx_seq_one_letter_code
_entity_poly.pdbx_strand_id
1 'polypeptide(L)' 'MRPQMKKQKEHRAMIDALAKGDEVVTAGGVLGKVSKLGDSYVGLEVASGVEVQVQRSAVVQVLPKGSIK' A
#
# COMPACT_ATOMS: atom_id res chain seq x y z
N MET A 1 -23.09 -9.52 11.03
CA MET A 1 -22.47 -8.26 10.54
C MET A 1 -21.21 -7.79 11.28
N ARG A 2 -20.70 -8.43 12.34
CA ARG A 2 -19.45 -8.03 13.02
C ARG A 2 -18.12 -8.28 12.26
N PRO A 3 -17.96 -9.32 11.41
CA PRO A 3 -16.66 -9.59 10.79
C PRO A 3 -16.24 -8.57 9.71
N GLN A 4 -17.21 -8.02 8.97
CA GLN A 4 -16.91 -7.00 7.94
C GLN A 4 -16.42 -5.69 8.55
N MET A 5 -17.04 -5.23 9.65
CA MET A 5 -16.63 -4.02 10.35
C MET A 5 -15.20 -4.13 10.89
N LYS A 6 -14.81 -5.30 11.40
CA LYS A 6 -13.45 -5.55 11.90
C LYS A 6 -12.42 -5.45 10.77
N LYS A 7 -12.66 -6.12 9.64
CA LYS A 7 -11.79 -6.06 8.46
C LYS A 7 -11.63 -4.64 7.91
N GLN A 8 -12.71 -3.86 7.86
CA GLN A 8 -12.64 -2.48 7.37
C GLN A 8 -11.81 -1.58 8.29
N LYS A 9 -11.93 -1.77 9.61
CA LYS A 9 -11.13 -1.03 10.60
C LYS A 9 -9.64 -1.40 10.51
N GLU A 10 -9.33 -2.69 10.37
CA GLU A 10 -7.97 -3.18 10.16
C GLU A 10 -7.37 -2.65 8.85
N HIS A 11 -8.14 -2.66 7.77
CA HIS A 11 -7.72 -2.10 6.48
C HIS A 11 -7.39 -0.62 6.56
N ARG A 12 -8.25 0.15 7.24
CA ARG A 12 -8.01 1.59 7.44
C ARG A 12 -6.78 1.84 8.29
N ALA A 13 -6.61 1.10 9.39
CA ALA A 13 -5.42 1.21 10.23
C ALA A 13 -4.13 0.85 9.47
N MET A 14 -4.17 -0.15 8.59
CA MET A 14 -3.04 -0.51 7.74
C MET A 14 -2.71 0.62 6.76
N ILE A 15 -3.71 1.20 6.09
CA ILE A 15 -3.52 2.34 5.19
C ILE A 15 -2.94 3.55 5.92
N ASP A 16 -3.42 3.83 7.13
CA ASP A 16 -2.95 4.96 7.95
C ASP A 16 -1.51 4.73 8.45
N ALA A 17 -1.11 3.47 8.66
CA ALA A 17 0.24 3.10 9.07
C ALA A 17 1.27 3.08 7.93
N LEU A 18 0.85 3.28 6.67
CA LEU A 18 1.76 3.29 5.52
C LEU A 18 2.84 4.37 5.66
N ALA A 19 4.10 3.95 5.53
CA ALA A 19 5.27 4.81 5.57
C ALA A 19 6.03 4.80 4.24
N LYS A 20 6.81 5.86 4.01
CA LYS A 20 7.72 5.90 2.87
C LYS A 20 8.76 4.80 3.00
N GLY A 21 8.96 4.06 1.92
CA GLY A 21 9.88 2.95 1.85
C GLY A 21 9.29 1.60 2.28
N ASP A 22 8.01 1.55 2.62
CA ASP A 22 7.30 0.28 2.80
C ASP A 22 7.10 -0.41 1.46
N GLU A 23 7.21 -1.73 1.46
CA GLU A 23 6.86 -2.56 0.33
C GLU A 23 5.40 -2.94 0.46
N VAL A 24 4.64 -2.84 -0.61
CA VAL A 24 3.20 -3.09 -0.59
C VAL A 24 2.77 -3.84 -1.83
N VAL A 25 1.62 -4.50 -1.70
CA VAL A 25 0.88 -5.02 -2.84
C VAL A 25 -0.46 -4.29 -2.94
N THR A 26 -0.82 -3.95 -4.17
CA THR A 26 -2.09 -3.31 -4.50
C THR A 26 -3.14 -4.35 -4.91
N ALA A 27 -4.41 -3.96 -4.94
CA ALA A 27 -5.53 -4.83 -5.31
C ALA A 27 -5.41 -5.45 -6.71
N GLY A 28 -4.63 -4.84 -7.61
CA GLY A 28 -4.33 -5.38 -8.95
C GLY A 28 -3.20 -6.39 -8.99
N GLY A 29 -2.60 -6.76 -7.84
CA GLY A 29 -1.44 -7.64 -7.77
C GLY A 29 -0.11 -6.93 -8.09
N VAL A 30 -0.11 -5.60 -8.23
CA VAL A 30 1.12 -4.83 -8.45
C VAL A 30 1.86 -4.71 -7.13
N LEU A 31 3.14 -5.10 -7.14
CA LEU A 31 4.07 -4.93 -6.04
C LEU A 31 4.93 -3.70 -6.29
N GLY A 32 5.24 -2.97 -5.23
CA GLY A 32 6.13 -1.83 -5.32
C GLY A 32 6.49 -1.28 -3.95
N LYS A 33 7.37 -0.28 -3.96
CA LYS A 33 7.82 0.42 -2.76
C LYS A 33 7.22 1.81 -2.71
N VAL A 34 6.74 2.23 -1.54
CA VAL A 34 6.18 3.57 -1.36
C VAL A 34 7.28 4.63 -1.52
N SER A 35 7.20 5.39 -2.60
CA SER A 35 8.10 6.51 -2.92
C SER A 35 7.59 7.84 -2.36
N LYS A 36 6.27 8.02 -2.36
CA LYS A 36 5.58 9.25 -1.91
C LYS A 36 4.30 8.92 -1.17
N LEU A 37 4.01 9.69 -0.13
CA LEU A 37 2.74 9.62 0.61
C LEU A 37 1.96 10.92 0.39
N GLY A 38 0.72 10.78 -0.04
CA GLY A 38 -0.29 11.84 0.00
C GLY A 38 -1.53 11.33 0.73
N ASP A 39 -2.55 12.18 0.90
CA ASP A 39 -3.74 11.84 1.69
C ASP A 39 -4.69 10.88 0.96
N SER A 40 -4.89 11.09 -0.34
CA SER A 40 -5.77 10.24 -1.17
C SER A 40 -5.01 9.25 -2.05
N TYR A 41 -3.75 9.58 -2.36
CA TYR A 41 -2.92 8.84 -3.30
C TYR A 41 -1.55 8.54 -2.70
N VAL A 42 -0.94 7.46 -3.17
CA VAL A 42 0.41 7.03 -2.81
C VAL A 42 1.20 6.80 -4.09
N GLY A 43 2.45 7.27 -4.11
CA GLY A 43 3.41 6.96 -5.16
C GLY A 43 4.05 5.61 -4.85
N LEU A 44 4.02 4.71 -5.84
CA LEU A 44 4.65 3.40 -5.80
C LEU A 44 5.73 3.31 -6.87
N GLU A 45 6.96 3.07 -6.44
CA GLU A 45 8.05 2.68 -7.31
C GLU A 45 7.95 1.18 -7.58
N VAL A 46 7.66 0.82 -8.83
CA VAL A 46 7.45 -0.57 -9.27
C VAL A 46 8.68 -1.13 -10.01
N ALA A 47 9.52 -0.25 -10.52
CA ALA A 47 10.82 -0.55 -11.11
C ALA A 47 11.70 0.71 -11.00
N SER A 48 13.01 0.56 -11.20
CA SER A 48 13.96 1.68 -11.11
C SER A 48 13.56 2.84 -12.03
N GLY A 49 13.26 3.99 -11.43
CA GLY A 49 12.82 5.19 -12.15
C GLY A 49 11.39 5.15 -12.68
N VAL A 50 10.61 4.10 -12.37
CA VAL A 50 9.20 3.98 -12.76
C VAL A 50 8.33 4.10 -11.51
N GLU A 51 7.65 5.24 -11.40
CA GLU A 51 6.72 5.56 -10.32
C GLU A 51 5.28 5.60 -10.85
N VAL A 52 4.37 4.93 -10.14
CA VAL A 52 2.94 4.88 -10.44
C VAL A 52 2.18 5.46 -9.26
N GLN A 53 1.18 6.30 -9.55
CA GLN A 53 0.30 6.84 -8.51
C GLN A 53 -0.94 5.97 -8.40
N VAL A 54 -1.20 5.45 -7.20
CA VAL A 54 -2.41 4.65 -6.90
C VAL A 54 -3.19 5.27 -5.76
N GLN A 55 -4.47 4.93 -5.66
CA GLN A 55 -5.27 5.31 -4.50
C GLN A 55 -4.75 4.57 -3.26
N ARG A 56 -4.70 5.26 -2.10
CA ARG A 56 -4.31 4.61 -0.84
C ARG A 56 -5.20 3.42 -0.50
N SER A 57 -6.49 3.53 -0.80
CA SER A 57 -7.48 2.47 -0.60
C SER A 57 -7.19 1.20 -1.43
N ALA A 58 -6.43 1.32 -2.51
CA ALA A 58 -6.06 0.21 -3.38
C ALA A 58 -4.88 -0.60 -2.83
N VAL A 59 -4.17 -0.12 -1.81
CA VAL A 59 -3.17 -0.93 -1.08
C VAL A 59 -3.90 -1.98 -0.27
N VAL A 60 -3.56 -3.25 -0.45
CA VAL A 60 -4.24 -4.38 0.23
C VAL A 60 -3.38 -5.02 1.31
N GLN A 61 -2.06 -4.91 1.22
CA GLN A 61 -1.15 -5.47 2.19
C GLN A 61 0.19 -4.76 2.17
N VAL A 62 0.78 -4.60 3.36
CA VAL A 62 2.17 -4.17 3.56
C VAL A 62 3.03 -5.42 3.73
N LEU A 63 4.14 -5.46 3.00
CA LEU A 63 5.12 -6.52 3.02
C LEU A 63 6.31 -6.13 3.91
N PRO A 64 6.98 -7.12 4.54
CA PRO A 64 8.27 -6.89 5.16
C PRO A 64 9.28 -6.32 4.16
N LYS A 65 10.17 -5.45 4.61
CA LYS A 65 11.23 -4.90 3.76
C LYS A 65 12.14 -6.02 3.23
N GLY A 66 12.45 -5.99 1.94
CA GLY A 66 13.23 -7.01 1.23
C GLY A 66 12.41 -8.19 0.71
N SER A 67 11.08 -8.10 0.69
CA SER A 67 10.21 -9.12 0.09
C SER A 67 10.18 -9.03 -1.44
N ILE A 68 10.33 -7.81 -1.97
CA ILE A 68 10.43 -7.53 -3.40
C ILE A 68 11.93 -7.55 -3.76
N LYS A 69 12.34 -8.50 -4.62
CA LYS A 69 13.73 -8.71 -5.04
C LYS A 69 13.89 -8.51 -6.53
#